data_AF-A8SJ62-F1
#
_entry.id   AF-A8SJ62-F1
#
_cell.length_a   1.000
_cell.length_b   1.000
_cell.length_c   1.000
_cell.angle_alpha   90.00
_cell.angle_beta   90.00
_cell.angle_gamma   90.00
#
_symmetry.space_group_name_H-M   'P 1'
#
loop_
_entity.id
_entity.type
_entity.pdbx_description
1 polymer ?
#
loop_
_entity_poly.entity_id
_entity_poly.type
_entity_poly.pdbx_seq_one_letter_code
_entity_poly.pdbx_strand_id
1 'polypeptide(L)'
;MASSKEYLEYILEQLSELEDIKYRAMMGEYIIYYKEKVIGGIYDDRFLVKATKKAIDYVSEVQFQLPYEGAKEMLLVDDVEDKMYLKGLFETMYDELPFPKTKKKK
;
A
#
# COMPACT_ATOMS: atom_id res chain seq x y z
N MET A 1 13.74 11.67 -0.59
CA MET A 1 14.19 11.66 0.81
C MET A 1 13.89 10.28 1.40
N ALA A 2 14.52 9.92 2.51
CA ALA A 2 14.17 8.69 3.22
C ALA A 2 12.84 8.90 3.96
N SER A 3 11.95 7.91 3.92
CA SER A 3 10.70 7.94 4.68
C SER A 3 11.00 7.81 6.17
N SER A 4 10.26 8.56 6.98
CA SER A 4 10.42 8.57 8.43
C SER A 4 9.78 7.33 9.05
N LYS A 5 10.42 6.76 10.07
CA LYS A 5 9.88 5.61 10.81
C LYS A 5 8.55 5.97 11.49
N GLU A 6 8.40 7.21 11.94
CA GLU A 6 7.17 7.74 12.52
C GLU A 6 5.99 7.64 11.56
N TYR A 7 6.18 8.02 10.29
CA TYR A 7 5.13 7.92 9.28
C TYR A 7 4.79 6.45 8.97
N LEU A 8 5.77 5.55 8.95
CA LEU A 8 5.51 4.12 8.87
C LEU A 8 4.63 3.64 10.03
N GLU A 9 4.98 3.98 11.26
CA GLU A 9 4.23 3.56 12.44
C GLU A 9 2.80 4.11 12.41
N TYR A 10 2.63 5.35 11.97
CA TYR A 10 1.32 5.95 11.73
C TYR A 10 0.51 5.14 10.72
N ILE A 11 1.05 4.86 9.53
CA ILE A 11 0.34 4.06 8.52
C ILE A 11 0.01 2.66 9.04
N LEU A 12 0.91 2.01 9.78
CA LEU A 12 0.63 0.69 10.38
C LEU A 12 -0.51 0.74 11.39
N GLU A 13 -0.63 1.83 12.16
CA GLU A 13 -1.73 2.03 13.10
C GLU A 13 -3.07 2.28 12.37
N GLN A 14 -3.05 2.97 11.24
CA GLN A 14 -4.25 3.14 10.40
C GLN A 14 -4.68 1.81 9.75
N LEU A 15 -3.70 1.00 9.34
CA LEU A 15 -3.91 -0.33 8.79
C LEU A 15 -4.18 -1.39 9.88
N SER A 16 -4.31 -1.03 11.16
CA SER A 16 -4.51 -2.00 12.25
C SER A 16 -5.81 -2.79 12.13
N GLU A 17 -6.81 -2.24 11.43
CA GLU A 17 -8.08 -2.94 11.14
C GLU A 17 -7.94 -4.04 10.08
N LEU A 18 -6.83 -4.06 9.34
CA LEU A 18 -6.53 -5.07 8.33
C LEU A 18 -5.68 -6.19 8.94
N GLU A 19 -6.13 -7.42 8.75
CA GLU A 19 -5.38 -8.60 9.17
C GLU A 19 -4.22 -8.89 8.20
N ASP A 20 -3.12 -9.46 8.71
CA ASP A 20 -1.97 -9.90 7.91
C ASP A 20 -1.24 -8.77 7.14
N ILE A 21 -1.16 -7.58 7.75
CA ILE A 21 -0.30 -6.49 7.31
C ILE A 21 1.14 -6.76 7.73
N LYS A 22 2.07 -6.70 6.77
CA LYS A 22 3.52 -6.80 7.01
C LYS A 22 4.22 -5.67 6.27
N TYR A 23 5.38 -5.24 6.75
CA TYR A 23 6.19 -4.26 6.05
C TYR A 23 7.62 -4.75 5.87
N ARG A 24 8.33 -4.17 4.90
CA ARG A 24 9.75 -4.43 4.65
C ARG A 24 10.45 -3.12 4.32
N ALA A 25 11.45 -2.75 5.10
CA ALA A 25 12.32 -1.62 4.78
C ALA A 25 13.28 -1.99 3.64
N MET A 26 13.42 -1.10 2.65
CA MET A 26 14.35 -1.24 1.54
C MET A 26 14.86 0.14 1.11
N MET A 27 16.17 0.37 1.15
CA MET A 27 16.82 1.61 0.68
C MET A 27 16.29 2.93 1.27
N GLY A 28 15.78 2.92 2.51
CA GLY A 28 15.20 4.11 3.16
C GLY A 28 13.71 4.32 2.91
N GLU A 29 13.07 3.38 2.22
CA GLU A 29 11.63 3.35 1.95
C GLU A 29 11.01 2.09 2.57
N TYR A 30 9.69 2.05 2.63
CA TYR A 30 8.98 0.92 3.24
C TYR A 30 8.01 0.30 2.25
N ILE A 31 8.07 -1.01 2.08
CA ILE A 31 7.13 -1.77 1.26
C ILE A 31 6.10 -2.39 2.17
N ILE A 32 4.81 -2.19 1.88
CA ILE A 32 3.70 -2.78 2.63
C ILE A 32 3.17 -4.01 1.89
N TYR A 33 2.90 -5.04 2.68
CA TYR A 33 2.32 -6.31 2.26
C TYR A 33 0.99 -6.48 2.97
N TYR A 34 -0.02 -6.91 2.23
CA TYR A 34 -1.32 -7.31 2.76
C TYR A 34 -1.60 -8.75 2.33
N LYS A 35 -1.84 -9.66 3.29
CA LYS A 35 -2.09 -11.09 3.02
C LYS A 35 -1.05 -11.68 2.06
N GLU A 36 0.23 -11.46 2.38
CA GLU A 36 1.41 -11.89 1.62
C GLU A 36 1.59 -11.27 0.22
N LYS A 37 0.70 -10.37 -0.22
CA LYS A 37 0.80 -9.64 -1.49
C LYS A 37 1.38 -8.25 -1.28
N VAL A 38 2.23 -7.78 -2.21
CA VAL A 38 2.69 -6.38 -2.22
C VAL A 38 1.53 -5.49 -2.65
N ILE A 39 1.00 -4.72 -1.71
CA ILE A 39 -0.09 -3.76 -1.92
C ILE A 39 0.45 -2.42 -2.39
N GLY A 40 1.59 -2.01 -1.83
CA GLY A 40 2.09 -0.65 -1.93
C GLY A 40 3.33 -0.44 -1.08
N GLY A 41 3.58 0.81 -0.72
CA GLY A 41 4.69 1.22 0.12
C GLY A 41 4.62 2.71 0.48
N ILE A 42 5.59 3.13 1.28
CA ILE A 42 5.78 4.49 1.74
C ILE A 42 7.06 5.01 1.10
N TYR A 43 6.91 6.07 0.30
CA TYR A 43 7.97 6.68 -0.48
C TYR A 43 7.93 8.20 -0.24
N ASP A 44 9.01 8.76 0.32
CA ASP A 44 9.08 10.19 0.63
C ASP A 44 7.93 10.64 1.55
N ASP A 45 7.65 9.87 2.62
CA ASP A 45 6.52 10.08 3.55
C ASP A 45 5.13 10.16 2.89
N ARG A 46 4.99 9.57 1.70
CA ARG A 46 3.70 9.42 1.00
C ARG A 46 3.31 7.96 0.94
N PHE A 47 2.03 7.67 1.17
CA PHE A 47 1.53 6.32 1.05
C PHE A 47 1.06 6.03 -0.38
N LEU A 48 1.78 5.15 -1.07
CA LEU A 48 1.53 4.80 -2.47
C LEU A 48 1.13 3.33 -2.60
N VAL A 49 -0.01 3.07 -3.23
CA VAL A 49 -0.50 1.71 -3.51
C VAL A 49 -0.47 1.41 -5.00
N LYS A 50 -0.51 0.13 -5.38
CA LYS A 50 -0.62 -0.23 -6.79
C LYS A 50 -1.93 0.29 -7.37
N ALA A 51 -1.82 0.93 -8.53
CA ALA A 51 -2.95 1.35 -9.35
C ALA A 51 -3.67 0.13 -9.96
N THR A 52 -4.60 -0.47 -9.23
CA THR A 52 -5.53 -1.47 -9.78
C THR A 52 -6.84 -0.81 -10.21
N LYS A 53 -7.60 -1.42 -11.12
CA LYS A 53 -8.81 -0.79 -11.66
C LYS A 53 -9.84 -0.53 -10.56
N LYS A 54 -10.03 -1.51 -9.66
CA LYS A 54 -10.93 -1.38 -8.51
C LYS A 54 -10.40 -0.37 -7.49
N ALA A 55 -9.09 -0.25 -7.29
CA ALA A 55 -8.53 0.79 -6.41
C ALA A 55 -8.83 2.18 -6.96
N ILE A 56 -8.61 2.39 -8.27
CA ILE A 56 -8.89 3.64 -8.98
C ILE A 56 -10.38 3.99 -8.94
N ASP A 57 -11.27 3.01 -9.07
CA ASP A 57 -12.72 3.21 -9.00
C ASP A 57 -13.21 3.49 -7.57
N TYR A 58 -12.49 2.97 -6.58
CA TYR A 58 -12.82 3.14 -5.16
C TYR A 58 -12.36 4.49 -4.60
N VAL A 59 -11.18 4.98 -5.02
CA VAL A 59 -10.70 6.29 -4.55
C VAL A 59 -11.47 7.43 -5.22
N SER A 60 -11.92 8.40 -4.41
CA SER A 60 -12.64 9.56 -4.94
C SER A 60 -11.72 10.49 -5.73
N GLU A 61 -10.47 10.65 -5.31
CA GLU A 61 -9.48 11.46 -6.01
C GLU A 61 -8.27 10.59 -6.39
N VAL A 62 -8.26 10.16 -7.66
CA VAL A 62 -7.18 9.34 -8.21
C VAL A 62 -5.98 10.23 -8.51
N GLN A 63 -4.96 10.16 -7.66
CA GLN A 63 -3.70 10.82 -7.90
C GLN A 63 -2.62 9.79 -8.22
N PHE A 64 -2.06 9.84 -9.43
CA PHE A 64 -0.94 8.98 -9.80
C PHE A 64 0.38 9.68 -9.48
N GLN A 65 1.24 8.99 -8.72
CA GLN A 65 2.56 9.46 -8.38
C GLN A 65 3.62 8.38 -8.65
N LEU A 66 4.80 8.84 -9.01
CA LEU A 66 5.97 7.99 -9.18
C LEU A 66 6.69 7.91 -7.83
N PRO A 67 6.96 6.69 -7.30
CA PRO A 67 7.74 6.55 -6.07
C PRO A 67 9.18 7.09 -6.25
N TYR A 68 9.78 6.88 -7.42
CA TYR A 68 11.07 7.43 -7.83
C TYR A 68 11.16 7.54 -9.35
N GLU A 69 12.13 8.29 -9.87
CA GLU A 69 12.35 8.44 -11.31
C GLU A 69 12.54 7.09 -12.01
N GLY A 70 11.76 6.84 -13.07
CA GLY A 70 11.79 5.59 -13.84
C GLY A 70 10.99 4.43 -13.23
N ALA A 71 10.33 4.63 -12.08
CA ALA A 71 9.39 3.66 -11.53
C ALA A 71 8.06 3.64 -12.31
N LYS A 72 7.19 2.68 -11.97
CA LYS A 72 5.80 2.71 -12.42
C LYS A 72 4.98 3.65 -11.55
N GLU A 73 4.00 4.28 -12.18
CA GLU A 73 3.00 5.08 -11.49
C GLU A 73 2.24 4.22 -10.47
N MET A 74 2.09 4.79 -9.28
CA MET A 74 1.36 4.23 -8.15
C MET A 74 0.28 5.23 -7.75
N LEU A 75 -0.77 4.72 -7.13
CA LEU A 75 -1.88 5.53 -6.66
C LEU A 75 -1.52 6.11 -5.29
N LEU A 76 -1.52 7.43 -5.18
CA LEU A 76 -1.39 8.12 -3.90
C LEU A 76 -2.68 7.97 -3.12
N VAL A 77 -2.54 7.49 -1.88
CA VAL A 77 -3.62 7.45 -0.92
C VAL A 77 -3.35 8.55 0.09
N ASP A 78 -4.05 9.67 -0.06
CA ASP A 78 -3.98 10.81 0.87
C ASP A 78 -4.89 10.59 2.08
N ASP A 79 -6.04 9.93 1.84
CA ASP A 79 -7.05 9.59 2.86
C ASP A 79 -6.64 8.37 3.69
N VAL A 80 -5.54 8.51 4.43
CA VAL A 80 -5.01 7.48 5.33
C VAL A 80 -5.58 7.57 6.74
N GLU A 81 -6.29 8.65 7.06
CA GLU A 81 -6.91 8.88 8.37
C GLU A 81 -8.18 8.04 8.56
N ASP A 82 -8.87 7.67 7.47
CA ASP A 82 -10.07 6.83 7.52
C ASP A 82 -9.71 5.35 7.37
N LYS A 83 -9.69 4.66 8.52
CA LYS A 83 -9.39 3.22 8.61
C LYS A 83 -10.41 2.35 7.86
N MET A 84 -11.69 2.73 7.87
CA MET A 84 -12.74 1.99 7.18
C MET A 84 -12.58 2.11 5.66
N TYR A 85 -12.24 3.31 5.19
CA TYR A 85 -11.91 3.57 3.79
C TYR A 85 -10.68 2.76 3.34
N LEU A 86 -9.59 2.82 4.10
CA LEU A 86 -8.37 2.05 3.81
C LEU A 86 -8.66 0.54 3.76
N LYS A 87 -9.45 0.04 4.70
CA LYS A 87 -9.84 -1.36 4.73
C LYS A 87 -10.58 -1.76 3.46
N GLY A 88 -11.62 -1.00 3.09
CA GLY A 88 -12.39 -1.24 1.88
C GLY A 88 -11.54 -1.16 0.62
N LEU A 89 -10.62 -0.19 0.53
CA LEU A 89 -9.67 -0.05 -0.57
C LEU A 89 -8.77 -1.29 -0.70
N PHE A 90 -8.17 -1.73 0.41
CA PHE A 90 -7.27 -2.88 0.44
C PHE A 90 -7.99 -4.18 0.09
N GLU A 91 -9.17 -4.44 0.65
CA GLU A 91 -9.97 -5.63 0.35
C GLU A 91 -10.38 -5.65 -1.13
N THR A 92 -10.81 -4.50 -1.63
CA THR A 92 -11.23 -4.31 -3.03
C THR A 92 -10.08 -4.55 -4.01
N MET A 93 -8.89 -3.99 -3.75
CA MET A 93 -7.75 -4.16 -4.63
C MET A 93 -7.06 -5.53 -4.48
N TYR A 94 -7.13 -6.15 -3.29
CA TYR A 94 -6.49 -7.44 -3.01
C TYR A 94 -6.94 -8.55 -3.96
N ASP A 95 -8.22 -8.53 -4.35
CA ASP A 95 -8.82 -9.46 -5.30
C ASP A 95 -8.20 -9.33 -6.70
N GLU A 96 -7.81 -8.11 -7.11
CA GLU A 96 -7.13 -7.86 -8.39
C GLU A 96 -5.62 -8.07 -8.35
N LEU A 97 -5.01 -8.07 -7.16
CA LEU A 97 -3.57 -8.26 -7.07
C LEU A 97 -3.17 -9.68 -7.46
N PRO A 98 -2.07 -9.84 -8.21
CA PRO A 98 -1.55 -11.15 -8.55
C PRO A 98 -1.32 -11.94 -7.28
N PHE A 99 -1.84 -13.17 -7.23
CA PHE A 99 -1.62 -14.04 -6.08
C PHE A 99 -0.12 -14.21 -5.84
N PRO A 100 0.33 -14.11 -4.57
CA PRO A 100 1.69 -14.50 -4.27
C PRO A 100 1.71 -16.00 -4.61
N LYS A 101 2.67 -16.44 -5.44
CA LYS A 101 2.80 -17.85 -5.80
C LYS A 101 2.77 -18.64 -4.50
N THR A 102 1.67 -19.37 -4.26
CA THR A 102 1.49 -20.15 -3.04
C THR A 102 2.66 -21.11 -3.00
N LYS A 103 3.63 -20.86 -2.12
CA LYS A 103 4.62 -21.88 -1.80
C LYS A 103 3.79 -22.96 -1.11
N LYS A 104 3.51 -24.06 -1.83
CA LYS A 104 2.92 -25.25 -1.24
C LYS A 104 3.68 -25.54 0.05
N LYS A 105 3.02 -25.40 1.20
CA LYS A 105 3.55 -25.91 2.46
C LYS A 105 3.73 -27.42 2.26
N LYS A 106 4.96 -27.90 2.42
CA LYS A 106 5.24 -29.33 2.60
C LYS A 106 4.76 -29.76 3.97
#